data_AF-A0A9P7FQ05-F1
#
_entry.id   AF-A0A9P7FQ05-F1
#
_cell.length_a   1.000
_cell.length_b   1.000
_cell.length_c   1.000
_cell.angle_alpha   90.00
_cell.angle_beta   90.00
_cell.angle_gamma   90.00
#
_symmetry.space_group_name_H-M   'P 1'
#
loop_
_entity.id
_entity.type
_entity.pdbx_description
1 polymer ?
#
loop_
_entity_poly.entity_id
_entity_poly.type
_entity_poly.pdbx_seq_one_letter_code
_entity_poly.pdbx_strand_id
1 'polypeptide(L)'
;TIGKTWHLKFEQHHPELIKARPTKLDAKRAENFNEATIKDHFDKLYALDKKHGGIPPEHIWNMDEKGIQLGGGRGKQRKKFYFTVKQKYRQRIGSDNLELVTVLECVSAAGAVVPPSFCLKEGARPDIRELGDDEFGRSVSLLFTEFFEY
;
A
#
# COMPACT_ATOMS: atom_id res chain seq x y z
N THR A 1 -6.80 34.77 -27.51
CA THR A 1 -6.41 34.49 -26.11
C THR A 1 -7.27 33.36 -25.59
N ILE A 2 -6.70 32.34 -24.94
CA ILE A 2 -7.48 31.24 -24.39
C ILE A 2 -8.31 31.76 -23.20
N GLY A 3 -9.63 31.57 -23.24
CA GLY A 3 -10.54 32.03 -22.19
C GLY A 3 -10.49 31.15 -20.94
N LYS A 4 -10.73 31.71 -19.75
CA LYS A 4 -10.60 30.99 -18.44
C LYS A 4 -11.37 29.66 -18.35
N THR A 5 -12.45 29.50 -19.13
CA THR A 5 -13.32 28.30 -19.13
C THR A 5 -13.00 27.28 -20.21
N TRP A 6 -11.90 27.46 -20.97
CA TRP A 6 -11.57 26.60 -22.11
C TRP A 6 -11.48 25.11 -21.77
N HIS A 7 -10.92 24.77 -20.59
CA HIS A 7 -10.77 23.40 -20.13
C HIS A 7 -12.13 22.70 -19.90
N LEU A 8 -13.14 23.42 -19.41
CA LEU A 8 -14.49 22.88 -19.24
C LEU A 8 -15.14 22.59 -20.59
N LYS A 9 -14.94 23.49 -21.58
CA LYS A 9 -15.43 23.27 -22.94
C LYS A 9 -14.71 22.11 -23.61
N PHE A 10 -13.41 21.96 -23.39
CA PHE A 10 -12.63 20.83 -23.90
C PHE A 10 -13.13 19.50 -23.32
N GLU A 11 -13.35 19.44 -22.01
CA GLU A 11 -13.93 18.27 -21.33
C GLU A 11 -15.33 17.93 -21.89
N GLN A 12 -16.17 18.94 -22.20
CA GLN A 12 -17.50 18.72 -22.78
C GLN A 12 -17.49 18.19 -24.22
N HIS A 13 -16.52 18.59 -25.04
CA HIS A 13 -16.42 18.11 -26.43
C HIS A 13 -15.80 16.71 -26.53
N HIS A 14 -15.16 16.24 -25.46
CA HIS A 14 -14.43 14.97 -25.43
C HIS A 14 -14.91 14.09 -24.26
N PRO A 15 -16.16 13.59 -24.29
CA PRO A 15 -16.72 12.75 -23.23
C PRO A 15 -15.98 11.41 -23.06
N GLU A 16 -15.16 11.01 -24.04
CA GLU A 16 -14.27 9.85 -23.97
C GLU A 16 -13.06 10.05 -23.03
N LEU A 17 -12.77 11.30 -22.62
CA LEU A 17 -11.62 11.62 -21.78
C LEU A 17 -12.00 11.64 -20.29
N ILE A 18 -11.11 11.11 -19.46
CA ILE A 18 -11.28 11.06 -18.00
C ILE A 18 -10.28 12.00 -17.33
N LYS A 19 -10.77 12.83 -16.42
CA LYS A 19 -9.93 13.65 -15.55
C LYS A 19 -9.44 12.84 -14.36
N ALA A 20 -8.31 12.17 -14.52
CA ALA A 20 -7.67 11.41 -13.46
C ALA A 20 -6.44 12.15 -12.89
N ARG A 21 -6.11 11.87 -11.63
CA ARG A 21 -4.79 12.20 -11.08
C ARG A 21 -3.91 10.96 -11.26
N PRO A 22 -2.77 11.06 -11.95
CA PRO A 22 -1.87 9.93 -12.08
C PRO A 22 -1.29 9.59 -10.70
N THR A 23 -1.26 8.31 -10.37
CA THR A 23 -0.51 7.81 -9.22
C THR A 23 0.97 7.80 -9.59
N LYS A 24 1.83 8.18 -8.65
CA LYS A 24 3.28 8.07 -8.87
C LYS A 24 3.65 6.60 -8.92
N LEU A 25 4.21 6.17 -10.05
CA LEU A 25 4.88 4.90 -10.19
C LEU A 25 6.39 5.15 -10.10
N ASP A 26 7.10 4.31 -9.34
CA ASP A 26 8.55 4.37 -9.30
C ASP A 26 9.14 4.06 -10.68
N ALA A 27 10.18 4.79 -11.11
CA ALA A 27 10.72 4.68 -12.46
C ALA A 27 11.24 3.26 -12.76
N LYS A 28 11.90 2.61 -11.81
CA LYS A 28 12.37 1.23 -11.98
C LYS A 28 11.21 0.25 -12.02
N ARG A 29 10.14 0.52 -11.26
CA ARG A 29 8.89 -0.27 -11.37
C ARG A 29 8.27 -0.11 -12.76
N ALA A 30 8.21 1.11 -13.29
CA ALA A 30 7.66 1.35 -14.62
C ALA A 30 8.47 0.65 -15.73
N GLU A 31 9.80 0.65 -15.64
CA GLU A 31 10.68 -0.02 -16.61
C GLU A 31 10.51 -1.55 -16.60
N ASN A 32 10.39 -2.15 -15.41
CA ASN A 32 10.28 -3.60 -15.27
C ASN A 32 8.84 -4.13 -15.36
N PHE A 33 7.84 -3.27 -15.22
CA PHE A 33 6.42 -3.60 -15.40
C PHE A 33 6.00 -3.46 -16.88
N ASN A 34 6.78 -4.07 -17.77
CA ASN A 34 6.46 -4.13 -19.19
C ASN A 34 5.67 -5.41 -19.50
N GLU A 35 4.80 -5.33 -20.51
CA GLU A 35 3.88 -6.41 -20.88
C GLU A 35 4.61 -7.71 -21.22
N ALA A 36 5.75 -7.64 -21.90
CA ALA A 36 6.52 -8.81 -22.30
C ALA A 36 7.07 -9.58 -21.10
N THR A 37 7.65 -8.88 -20.12
CA THR A 37 8.17 -9.49 -18.89
C THR A 37 7.05 -10.11 -18.06
N ILE A 38 5.92 -9.41 -17.94
CA ILE A 38 4.74 -9.92 -17.20
C ILE A 38 4.21 -11.18 -17.88
N LYS A 39 4.04 -11.14 -19.20
CA LYS A 39 3.53 -12.26 -19.99
C LYS A 39 4.46 -13.47 -19.88
N ASP A 40 5.75 -13.29 -20.08
CA ASP A 40 6.75 -14.36 -19.98
C ASP A 40 6.76 -15.01 -18.58
N HIS A 41 6.64 -14.22 -17.52
CA HIS A 41 6.52 -14.75 -16.15
C HIS A 41 5.29 -15.66 -15.99
N PHE A 42 4.10 -15.19 -16.40
CA PHE A 42 2.87 -15.97 -16.27
C PHE A 42 2.82 -17.18 -17.20
N ASP A 43 3.37 -17.08 -18.41
CA ASP A 43 3.50 -18.21 -19.33
C ASP A 43 4.36 -19.33 -18.70
N LYS A 44 5.48 -18.97 -18.07
CA LYS A 44 6.37 -19.92 -17.37
C LYS A 44 5.70 -20.53 -16.15
N LEU A 45 5.00 -19.72 -15.35
CA LEU A 45 4.26 -20.20 -14.19
C LEU A 45 3.17 -21.19 -14.61
N TYR A 46 2.39 -20.86 -15.63
CA TYR A 46 1.35 -21.72 -16.18
C TYR A 46 1.92 -23.04 -16.74
N ALA A 47 3.06 -22.98 -17.44
CA ALA A 47 3.73 -24.17 -17.95
C ALA A 47 4.22 -25.08 -16.82
N LEU A 48 4.74 -24.51 -15.73
CA LEU A 48 5.18 -25.25 -14.54
C LEU A 48 4.00 -25.89 -13.81
N ASP A 49 2.92 -25.12 -13.59
CA ASP A 49 1.68 -25.59 -12.99
C ASP A 49 1.12 -26.79 -13.77
N LYS A 50 0.97 -26.65 -15.10
CA LYS A 50 0.50 -27.74 -15.96
C LYS A 50 1.43 -28.96 -15.95
N LYS A 51 2.75 -28.75 -15.95
CA LYS A 51 3.73 -29.85 -15.93
C LYS A 51 3.62 -30.71 -14.67
N HIS A 52 3.28 -30.09 -13.53
CA HIS A 52 3.23 -30.76 -12.24
C HIS A 52 1.80 -31.13 -11.78
N GLY A 53 0.79 -30.93 -12.63
CA GLY A 53 -0.60 -31.31 -12.36
C GLY A 53 -1.35 -30.33 -11.46
N GLY A 54 -0.91 -29.07 -11.41
CA GLY A 54 -1.43 -28.03 -10.55
C GLY A 54 -0.57 -27.82 -9.31
N ILE A 55 -0.30 -26.57 -8.95
CA ILE A 55 0.33 -26.18 -7.69
C ILE A 55 -0.77 -26.10 -6.63
N PRO A 56 -0.70 -26.91 -5.56
CA PRO A 56 -1.70 -26.84 -4.51
C PRO A 56 -1.74 -25.46 -3.84
N PRO A 57 -2.92 -24.94 -3.46
CA PRO A 57 -3.04 -23.62 -2.82
C PRO A 57 -2.20 -23.45 -1.55
N GLU A 58 -1.95 -24.53 -0.81
CA GLU A 58 -1.07 -24.56 0.36
C GLU A 58 0.41 -24.29 0.07
N HIS A 59 0.82 -24.39 -1.20
CA HIS A 59 2.19 -24.12 -1.65
C HIS A 59 2.33 -22.78 -2.37
N ILE A 60 1.23 -22.07 -2.59
CA ILE A 60 1.23 -20.73 -3.18
C ILE A 60 1.24 -19.72 -2.04
N TRP A 61 2.39 -19.10 -1.80
CA TRP A 61 2.58 -18.12 -0.74
C TRP A 61 2.80 -16.73 -1.33
N ASN A 62 2.06 -15.75 -0.81
CA ASN A 62 2.32 -14.34 -1.05
C ASN A 62 3.00 -13.74 0.17
N MET A 63 4.08 -12.99 -0.03
CA MET A 63 4.83 -12.32 1.03
C MET A 63 5.02 -10.85 0.64
N ASP A 64 4.74 -9.95 1.57
CA ASP A 64 4.92 -8.51 1.36
C ASP A 64 5.56 -7.82 2.58
N GLU A 65 6.23 -6.70 2.30
CA GLU A 65 6.88 -5.85 3.30
C GLU A 65 6.17 -4.49 3.38
N LYS A 66 5.81 -4.08 4.58
CA LYS A 66 5.25 -2.75 4.85
C LYS A 66 6.09 -1.93 5.82
N GLY A 67 6.67 -0.85 5.32
CA GLY A 67 7.27 0.20 6.15
C GLY A 67 6.23 1.15 6.75
N ILE A 68 6.17 1.22 8.08
CA ILE A 68 5.30 2.11 8.86
C ILE A 68 6.18 3.15 9.54
N GLN A 69 6.00 4.42 9.19
CA GLN A 69 6.70 5.53 9.82
C GLN A 69 5.85 6.12 10.95
N LEU A 70 6.30 5.97 12.20
CA LEU A 70 5.51 6.31 13.39
C LEU A 70 5.14 7.80 13.48
N GLY A 71 5.96 8.69 12.93
CA GLY A 71 5.72 10.14 12.85
C GLY A 71 4.79 10.59 11.74
N GLY A 72 4.24 9.66 10.95
CA GLY A 72 3.25 9.96 9.91
C GLY A 72 3.81 10.52 8.61
N GLY A 73 5.13 10.51 8.41
CA GLY A 73 5.82 10.82 7.15
C GLY A 73 5.49 12.16 6.50
N ARG A 74 6.03 12.41 5.30
CA ARG A 74 5.78 13.65 4.51
C ARG A 74 4.41 13.66 3.80
N GLY A 75 3.55 12.68 4.08
CA GLY A 75 2.23 12.53 3.47
C GLY A 75 1.16 13.19 4.33
N LYS A 76 0.60 14.31 3.85
CA LYS A 76 -0.51 15.02 4.47
C LYS A 76 -1.60 14.05 4.92
N GLN A 77 -1.75 13.89 6.24
CA GLN A 77 -2.94 13.34 6.87
C GLN A 77 -4.17 13.96 6.19
N ARG A 78 -5.08 13.13 5.65
CA ARG A 78 -6.26 13.58 4.89
C ARG A 78 -7.32 14.26 5.78
N LYS A 79 -7.06 14.36 7.10
CA LYS A 79 -7.90 15.07 8.06
C LYS A 79 -7.90 16.57 7.75
N LYS A 80 -9.07 17.07 7.34
CA LYS A 80 -9.35 18.50 7.19
C LYS A 80 -9.82 19.03 8.54
N PHE A 81 -9.29 20.17 8.95
CA PHE A 81 -9.69 20.86 10.16
C PHE A 81 -10.43 22.13 9.79
N TYR A 82 -11.53 22.41 10.49
CA TYR A 82 -12.20 23.70 10.42
C TYR A 82 -11.48 24.67 11.34
N PHE A 83 -11.08 25.82 10.80
CA PHE A 83 -10.50 26.93 11.57
C PHE A 83 -11.42 28.14 11.45
N THR A 84 -11.50 28.94 12.51
CA THR A 84 -12.22 30.21 12.43
C THR A 84 -11.41 31.20 11.59
N VAL A 85 -12.09 32.13 10.91
CA VAL A 85 -11.44 33.19 10.10
C VAL A 85 -10.52 34.08 10.93
N LYS A 86 -10.74 34.21 12.24
CA LYS A 86 -9.91 35.03 13.16
C LYS A 86 -8.63 34.32 13.61
N GLN A 87 -8.47 33.04 13.32
CA GLN A 87 -7.37 32.23 13.82
C GLN A 87 -6.14 32.37 12.91
N LYS A 88 -5.20 33.22 13.34
CA LYS A 88 -3.98 33.59 12.61
C LYS A 88 -2.92 32.49 12.57
N TYR A 89 -2.81 31.69 13.64
CA TYR A 89 -1.86 30.58 13.75
C TYR A 89 -2.61 29.25 13.66
N ARG A 90 -2.32 28.47 12.63
CA ARG A 90 -2.94 27.18 12.32
C ARG A 90 -1.84 26.11 12.33
N GLN A 91 -1.32 25.83 13.52
CA GLN A 91 -0.22 24.89 13.72
C GLN A 91 -0.71 23.62 14.37
N ARG A 92 -0.10 22.50 14.00
CA ARG A 92 -0.26 21.20 14.64
C ARG A 92 1.10 20.77 15.15
N ILE A 93 1.14 20.26 16.39
CA ILE A 93 2.33 19.59 16.91
C ILE A 93 2.48 18.28 16.12
N GLY A 94 3.52 18.21 15.30
CA GLY A 94 3.97 16.96 14.67
C GLY A 94 4.74 16.14 15.68
N SER A 95 4.69 14.82 15.56
CA SER A 95 5.72 13.98 16.20
C SER A 95 6.96 14.05 15.31
N ASP A 96 8.11 14.39 15.89
CA ASP A 96 9.40 14.31 15.22
C ASP A 96 9.95 12.87 15.19
N ASN A 97 9.19 11.89 15.70
CA ASN A 97 9.60 10.49 15.67
C ASN A 97 9.52 9.93 14.25
N LEU A 98 10.62 9.97 13.52
CA LEU A 98 10.73 9.42 12.16
C LEU A 98 11.14 7.94 12.15
N GLU A 99 11.03 7.23 13.28
CA GLU A 99 11.28 5.79 13.35
C GLU A 99 10.43 5.02 12.35
N LEU A 100 11.10 4.11 11.64
CA LEU A 100 10.52 3.20 10.67
C LEU A 100 10.44 1.82 11.32
N VAL A 101 9.23 1.27 11.36
CA VAL A 101 8.97 -0.13 11.69
C VAL A 101 8.58 -0.81 10.40
N THR A 102 9.32 -1.84 10.01
CA THR A 102 8.94 -2.68 8.87
C THR A 102 8.20 -3.91 9.40
N VAL A 103 7.04 -4.19 8.82
CA VAL A 103 6.25 -5.40 9.06
C VAL A 103 6.38 -6.33 7.86
N LEU A 104 6.66 -7.60 8.10
CA LEU A 104 6.68 -8.67 7.12
C LEU A 104 5.45 -9.54 7.32
N GLU A 105 4.66 -9.70 6.27
CA GLU A 105 3.45 -10.52 6.27
C GLU A 105 3.55 -11.59 5.19
N CYS A 106 3.07 -12.80 5.49
CA CYS A 106 3.08 -13.91 4.54
C CYS A 106 1.83 -14.78 4.71
N VAL A 107 1.10 -14.98 3.62
CA VAL A 107 -0.19 -15.68 3.58
C VAL A 107 -0.21 -16.66 2.40
N SER A 108 -0.72 -17.87 2.62
CA SER A 108 -0.93 -18.86 1.55
C SER A 108 -2.28 -18.69 0.86
N ALA A 109 -2.39 -19.17 -0.37
CA ALA A 109 -3.67 -19.20 -1.09
C ALA A 109 -4.71 -20.14 -0.43
N ALA A 110 -4.27 -21.06 0.44
CA ALA A 110 -5.13 -21.86 1.30
C ALA A 110 -5.61 -21.12 2.58
N GLY A 111 -5.14 -19.88 2.80
CA GLY A 111 -5.51 -19.06 3.96
C GLY A 111 -4.65 -19.28 5.21
N ALA A 112 -3.55 -20.03 5.10
CA ALA A 112 -2.59 -20.14 6.21
C ALA A 112 -1.79 -18.84 6.34
N VAL A 113 -1.59 -18.37 7.56
CA VAL A 113 -0.90 -17.11 7.85
C VAL A 113 0.36 -17.40 8.65
N VAL A 114 1.51 -16.88 8.20
CA VAL A 114 2.73 -16.84 9.01
C VAL A 114 2.61 -15.68 10.00
N PRO A 115 2.93 -15.88 11.30
CA PRO A 115 2.94 -14.78 12.26
C PRO A 115 3.78 -13.59 11.77
N PRO A 116 3.23 -12.37 11.73
CA PRO A 116 3.97 -11.21 11.25
C PRO A 116 5.30 -11.02 11.97
N SER A 117 6.32 -10.69 11.20
CA SER A 117 7.66 -10.41 11.71
C SER A 117 7.99 -8.94 11.58
N PHE A 118 8.83 -8.43 12.50
CA PHE A 118 9.16 -7.01 12.55
C PHE A 118 10.65 -6.79 12.32
N CYS A 119 10.97 -5.85 11.44
CA CYS A 119 12.30 -5.29 11.30
C CYS A 119 12.30 -3.92 12.00
N LEU A 120 12.94 -3.88 13.16
CA LEU A 120 13.06 -2.68 13.99
C LEU A 120 14.47 -2.08 13.86
N LYS A 121 14.56 -0.77 13.98
CA LYS A 121 15.86 -0.09 14.18
C LYS A 121 16.49 -0.60 15.49
N GLU A 122 17.81 -0.68 15.52
CA GLU A 122 18.59 -1.17 16.67
C GLU A 122 18.16 -0.51 17.99
N GLY A 123 17.92 -1.32 19.03
CA GLY A 123 17.37 -0.88 20.31
C GLY A 123 16.72 -2.02 21.12
N ALA A 124 16.20 -1.69 22.30
CA ALA A 124 15.46 -2.65 23.11
C ALA A 124 14.24 -3.18 22.34
N ARG A 125 14.16 -4.49 22.15
CA ARG A 125 13.03 -5.12 21.47
C ARG A 125 11.85 -5.12 22.44
N PRO A 126 10.68 -4.58 22.06
CA PRO A 126 9.48 -4.77 22.87
C PRO A 126 9.19 -6.27 22.96
N ASP A 127 8.90 -6.77 24.17
CA ASP A 127 8.52 -8.16 24.34
C ASP A 127 7.09 -8.34 23.83
N ILE A 128 6.97 -8.85 22.60
CA ILE A 128 5.68 -9.06 21.94
C ILE A 128 5.00 -10.38 22.34
N ARG A 129 5.63 -11.18 23.22
CA ARG A 129 5.08 -12.47 23.69
C ARG A 129 3.89 -12.31 24.63
N GLU A 130 3.68 -11.10 25.17
CA GLU A 130 2.56 -10.78 26.06
C GLU A 130 1.33 -10.20 25.33
N LEU A 131 1.43 -9.98 24.01
CA LEU A 131 0.28 -9.56 23.21
C LEU A 131 -0.61 -10.80 22.94
N GLY A 132 -1.86 -10.75 23.41
CA GLY A 132 -2.81 -11.84 23.18
C GLY A 132 -3.05 -12.09 21.70
N ASP A 133 -3.23 -13.37 21.32
CA ASP A 133 -3.44 -13.82 19.94
C ASP A 133 -4.58 -13.05 19.24
N ASP A 134 -5.58 -12.63 20.01
CA ASP A 134 -6.78 -11.91 19.62
C ASP A 134 -6.57 -10.39 19.40
N GLU A 135 -5.55 -9.76 19.99
CA GLU A 135 -5.18 -8.36 19.70
C GLU A 135 -4.28 -8.28 18.46
N PHE A 136 -3.39 -9.25 18.28
CA PHE A 136 -2.47 -9.30 17.14
C PHE A 136 -3.20 -9.64 15.83
N GLY A 137 -4.09 -10.65 15.84
CA GLY A 137 -4.87 -11.05 14.67
C GLY A 137 -5.82 -9.97 14.15
N ARG A 138 -6.44 -9.18 15.04
CA ARG A 138 -7.36 -8.08 14.66
C ARG A 138 -6.65 -6.91 13.99
N SER A 139 -5.44 -6.57 14.43
CA SER A 139 -4.64 -5.47 13.85
C SER A 139 -4.17 -5.80 12.42
N VAL A 140 -3.76 -7.04 12.18
CA VAL A 140 -3.32 -7.53 10.86
C VAL A 140 -4.53 -7.67 9.91
N SER A 141 -5.67 -8.17 10.41
CA SER A 141 -6.91 -8.29 9.62
C SER A 141 -7.45 -6.94 9.13
N LEU A 142 -7.34 -5.88 9.94
CA LEU A 142 -7.74 -4.52 9.57
C LEU A 142 -6.84 -3.91 8.47
N LEU A 143 -5.55 -4.26 8.47
CA LEU A 143 -4.64 -3.88 7.39
C LEU A 143 -5.01 -4.58 6.07
N PHE A 144 -5.50 -5.83 6.13
CA PHE A 144 -5.96 -6.56 4.95
C PHE A 144 -7.26 -5.97 4.35
N THR A 145 -8.19 -5.52 5.18
CA THR A 145 -9.48 -4.96 4.71
C THR A 145 -9.32 -3.60 4.03
N GLU A 146 -8.39 -2.75 4.49
CA GLU A 146 -8.09 -1.47 3.83
C GLU A 146 -7.36 -1.63 2.47
N PHE A 147 -6.85 -2.82 2.15
CA PHE A 147 -6.05 -3.07 0.94
C PHE A 147 -6.78 -3.83 -0.18
N PHE A 148 -7.82 -4.61 0.12
CA PHE A 148 -8.64 -5.30 -0.91
C PHE A 148 -9.89 -4.51 -1.34
N GLU A 149 -10.20 -3.37 -0.70
CA GLU A 149 -11.13 -2.36 -1.23
C GLU A 149 -10.39 -1.32 -2.09
N TYR A 150 -9.85 -1.74 -3.22
CA TYR A 150 -9.46 -0.86 -4.34
C TYR A 150 -9.79 -1.50 -5.68
#